data_AF-A0AAE6TSX1-F1
#
_entry.id   AF-A0AAE6TSX1-F1
#
_cell.length_a   1.000
_cell.length_b   1.000
_cell.length_c   1.000
_cell.angle_alpha   90.00
_cell.angle_beta   90.00
_cell.angle_gamma   90.00
#
_symmetry.space_group_name_H-M   'P 1'
#
loop_
_entity.id
_entity.type
_entity.pdbx_description
1 polymer ?
#
loop_
_entity_poly.entity_id
_entity_poly.type
_entity_poly.pdbx_seq_one_letter_code
_entity_poly.pdbx_strand_id
1 'polypeptide(L)'
;MNLNSASAAEGVNAGSYQSSRRSVESSTKDQFEMFLRMLTTQIKNQDPLNPMENTEFAVQLATFSGVEQQVQTNLLLSQLLSDTYGGGLGQYSNWIGREVRTNSPVWFDGASLSLAMDNITNAEGATLVTLNGQGREVQRQILGAVPGEMQWSGRHADGTSLPAGFYSFRIEEQNSDGSYVARDVEAYSRVTGVELTANGPELVLKGGGSARIDQVSALRE
;
A
#
# COMPACT_ATOMS: atom_id res chain seq x y z
N MET A 1 28.22 -30.88 -22.94
CA MET A 1 27.20 -30.24 -22.09
C MET A 1 27.92 -29.37 -21.08
N ASN A 2 27.91 -28.06 -21.28
CA ASN A 2 28.44 -27.10 -20.33
C ASN A 2 27.51 -25.90 -20.35
N LEU A 3 26.70 -25.74 -19.30
CA LEU A 3 25.83 -24.59 -19.09
C LEU A 3 26.44 -23.76 -17.98
N ASN A 4 27.16 -22.71 -18.37
CA ASN A 4 27.51 -21.61 -17.50
C ASN A 4 27.22 -20.32 -18.28
N SER A 5 26.15 -19.62 -17.93
CA SER A 5 25.94 -18.24 -18.35
C SER A 5 25.09 -17.54 -17.31
N ALA A 6 25.77 -16.63 -16.62
CA ALA A 6 25.23 -15.74 -15.62
C ALA A 6 24.09 -14.89 -16.19
N SER A 7 23.03 -14.72 -15.40
CA SER A 7 22.01 -13.70 -15.57
C SER A 7 22.63 -12.35 -15.21
N ALA A 8 22.93 -11.54 -16.22
CA ALA A 8 23.19 -10.11 -16.06
C ALA A 8 21.85 -9.38 -16.18
N ALA A 9 21.41 -8.77 -15.07
CA ALA A 9 20.29 -7.84 -15.07
C ALA A 9 20.70 -6.55 -15.82
N GLU A 10 20.12 -6.33 -17.00
CA GLU A 10 20.22 -5.04 -17.70
C GLU A 10 19.39 -4.00 -16.97
N GLY A 11 20.07 -3.00 -16.43
CA GLY A 11 19.46 -1.84 -15.78
C GLY A 11 18.67 -1.01 -16.78
N VAL A 12 17.39 -0.80 -16.47
CA VAL A 12 16.53 0.16 -17.16
C VAL A 12 17.09 1.58 -16.98
N ASN A 13 17.59 2.13 -18.09
CA ASN A 13 18.25 3.43 -18.14
C ASN A 13 17.20 4.55 -18.07
N ALA A 14 17.12 5.25 -16.94
CA ALA A 14 16.18 6.35 -16.67
C ALA A 14 16.34 7.58 -17.58
N GLY A 15 17.32 7.60 -18.48
CA GLY A 15 17.58 8.71 -19.40
C GLY A 15 16.57 8.84 -20.56
N SER A 16 15.84 7.78 -20.92
CA SER A 16 14.95 7.78 -22.09
C SER A 16 13.61 8.50 -21.85
N TYR A 17 13.17 8.61 -20.59
CA TYR A 17 11.92 9.31 -20.21
C TYR A 17 12.09 10.84 -20.12
N GLN A 18 13.32 11.35 -19.97
CA GLN A 18 13.58 12.79 -19.97
C GLN A 18 13.57 13.37 -21.39
N SER A 19 13.99 12.59 -22.38
CA SER A 19 14.06 13.00 -23.79
C SER A 19 12.68 13.13 -24.46
N SER A 20 11.70 12.28 -24.11
CA SER A 20 10.34 12.36 -24.64
C SER A 20 9.54 13.53 -24.04
N ARG A 21 9.81 13.92 -22.79
CA ARG A 21 9.19 15.08 -22.12
C ARG A 21 9.54 16.41 -22.79
N ARG A 22 10.79 16.56 -23.22
CA ARG A 22 11.31 17.81 -23.81
C ARG A 22 10.81 18.03 -25.24
N SER A 23 10.55 16.96 -26.00
CA SER A 23 9.99 17.03 -27.36
C SER A 23 8.50 17.33 -27.41
N VAL A 24 7.74 16.95 -26.38
CA VAL A 24 6.29 17.21 -26.31
C VAL A 24 6.02 18.66 -25.85
N GLU A 25 6.70 19.14 -24.80
CA GLU A 25 6.59 20.54 -24.35
C GLU A 25 7.00 21.57 -25.41
N SER A 26 8.03 21.26 -26.24
CA SER A 26 8.41 22.13 -27.36
C SER A 26 7.33 22.14 -28.44
N SER A 27 6.74 20.98 -28.75
CA SER A 27 5.74 20.86 -29.82
C SER A 27 4.45 21.65 -29.55
N THR A 28 3.96 21.68 -28.31
CA THR A 28 2.73 22.42 -27.96
C THR A 28 2.96 23.94 -27.94
N LYS A 29 4.11 24.41 -27.43
CA LYS A 29 4.47 25.84 -27.48
C LYS A 29 4.64 26.33 -28.93
N ASP A 30 5.31 25.54 -29.76
CA ASP A 30 5.52 25.87 -31.18
C ASP A 30 4.18 25.92 -31.95
N GLN A 31 3.23 25.03 -31.63
CA GLN A 31 1.88 25.04 -32.23
C GLN A 31 1.06 26.26 -31.79
N PHE A 32 1.21 26.72 -30.54
CA PHE A 32 0.55 27.93 -30.05
C PHE A 32 1.12 29.21 -30.68
N GLU A 33 2.45 29.33 -30.80
CA GLU A 33 3.08 30.47 -31.48
C GLU A 33 2.74 30.50 -32.97
N MET A 34 2.68 29.33 -33.62
CA MET A 34 2.24 29.20 -35.01
C MET A 34 0.76 29.61 -35.17
N PHE A 35 -0.11 29.27 -34.21
CA PHE A 35 -1.50 29.72 -34.16
C PHE A 35 -1.61 31.24 -34.01
N LEU A 36 -0.89 31.87 -33.08
CA LEU A 36 -0.92 33.33 -32.90
C LEU A 36 -0.44 34.07 -34.16
N ARG A 37 0.56 33.50 -34.84
CA ARG A 37 1.07 34.03 -36.11
C ARG A 37 0.02 33.90 -37.23
N MET A 38 -0.67 32.77 -37.32
CA MET A 38 -1.76 32.55 -38.28
C MET A 38 -2.97 33.46 -38.00
N LEU A 39 -3.39 33.60 -36.73
CA LEU A 39 -4.46 34.50 -36.29
C LEU A 39 -4.15 35.97 -36.65
N THR A 40 -2.90 36.39 -36.40
CA THR A 40 -2.43 37.75 -36.73
C THR A 40 -2.39 38.00 -38.23
N THR A 41 -1.98 37.00 -39.01
CA THR A 41 -1.99 37.06 -40.48
C THR A 41 -3.41 37.09 -41.05
N GLN A 42 -4.34 36.35 -40.46
CA GLN A 42 -5.74 36.32 -40.87
C GLN A 42 -6.44 37.65 -40.57
N ILE A 43 -6.26 38.24 -39.38
CA ILE A 43 -6.80 39.58 -39.04
C ILE A 43 -6.31 40.67 -40.01
N LYS A 44 -5.09 40.55 -40.54
CA LYS A 44 -4.53 41.50 -41.52
C LYS A 44 -5.09 41.36 -42.94
N ASN A 45 -5.66 40.20 -43.31
CA ASN A 45 -6.00 39.85 -44.69
C ASN A 45 -7.43 39.30 -44.90
N GLN A 46 -8.33 39.37 -43.90
CA GLN A 46 -9.72 38.91 -44.07
C GLN A 46 -10.59 39.93 -44.81
N ASP A 47 -11.30 39.45 -45.84
CA ASP A 47 -12.47 40.12 -46.41
C ASP A 47 -13.64 40.01 -45.39
N PRO A 48 -14.29 41.12 -44.99
CA PRO A 48 -15.27 41.18 -43.90
C PRO A 48 -16.55 40.32 -44.06
N LEU A 49 -16.73 39.58 -45.14
CA LEU A 49 -17.98 38.89 -45.46
C LEU A 49 -18.08 37.39 -45.11
N ASN A 50 -17.05 36.73 -44.56
CA ASN A 50 -17.18 35.34 -44.04
C ASN A 50 -16.15 34.97 -42.94
N PRO A 51 -16.44 35.22 -41.66
CA PRO A 51 -15.49 35.03 -40.56
C PRO A 51 -15.48 33.64 -39.88
N MET A 52 -16.16 32.61 -40.41
CA MET A 52 -16.56 31.45 -39.59
C MET A 52 -15.55 30.30 -39.39
N GLU A 53 -14.48 30.16 -40.18
CA GLU A 53 -13.60 28.96 -40.12
C GLU A 53 -12.49 29.00 -39.04
N ASN A 54 -12.10 30.17 -38.54
CA ASN A 54 -10.92 30.28 -37.64
C ASN A 54 -11.25 30.16 -36.14
N THR A 55 -12.53 30.25 -35.79
CA THR A 55 -13.00 30.17 -34.39
C THR A 55 -13.06 28.73 -33.89
N GLU A 56 -13.38 27.77 -34.76
CA GLU A 56 -13.57 26.36 -34.39
C GLU A 56 -12.25 25.67 -34.05
N PHE A 57 -11.17 25.99 -34.78
CA PHE A 57 -9.80 25.57 -34.46
C PHE A 57 -9.28 26.19 -33.15
N ALA A 58 -9.58 27.46 -32.89
CA ALA A 58 -9.22 28.11 -31.63
C ALA A 58 -9.94 27.46 -30.43
N VAL A 59 -11.20 27.06 -30.60
CA VAL A 59 -11.98 26.32 -29.59
C VAL A 59 -11.41 24.91 -29.36
N GLN A 60 -11.02 24.20 -30.42
CA GLN A 60 -10.37 22.89 -30.30
C GLN A 60 -9.01 23.01 -29.60
N LEU A 61 -8.20 24.02 -29.92
CA LEU A 61 -6.90 24.25 -29.28
C LEU A 61 -7.05 24.64 -27.80
N ALA A 62 -8.03 25.48 -27.47
CA ALA A 62 -8.34 25.85 -26.09
C ALA A 62 -8.83 24.64 -25.27
N THR A 63 -9.61 23.76 -25.89
CA THR A 63 -10.06 22.50 -25.28
C THR A 63 -8.89 21.56 -25.02
N PHE A 64 -7.97 21.43 -25.99
CA PHE A 64 -6.78 20.59 -25.87
C PHE A 64 -5.81 21.10 -24.79
N SER A 65 -5.60 22.43 -24.75
CA SER A 65 -4.80 23.10 -23.71
C SER A 65 -5.39 22.91 -22.31
N GLY A 66 -6.73 22.94 -22.18
CA GLY A 66 -7.42 22.63 -20.93
C GLY A 66 -7.20 21.19 -20.47
N VAL A 67 -7.27 20.21 -21.39
CA VAL A 67 -6.98 18.80 -21.09
C VAL A 67 -5.52 18.60 -20.69
N GLU A 68 -4.57 19.22 -21.39
CA GLU A 68 -3.16 19.17 -21.02
C GLU A 68 -2.90 19.76 -19.64
N GLN A 69 -3.50 20.92 -19.32
CA GLN A 69 -3.40 21.52 -17.98
C GLN A 69 -3.95 20.60 -16.89
N GLN A 70 -5.04 19.89 -17.17
CA GLN A 70 -5.63 18.93 -16.26
C GLN A 70 -4.70 17.71 -16.05
N VAL A 71 -4.07 17.22 -17.12
CA VAL A 71 -3.06 16.14 -17.03
C VAL A 71 -1.84 16.60 -16.21
N GLN A 72 -1.31 17.80 -16.48
CA GLN A 72 -0.24 18.43 -15.71
C GLN A 72 -0.58 18.54 -14.21
N THR A 73 -1.80 18.97 -13.89
CA THR A 73 -2.28 19.10 -12.51
C THR A 73 -2.33 17.73 -11.80
N ASN A 74 -2.84 16.69 -12.47
CA ASN A 74 -2.87 15.34 -11.90
C ASN A 74 -1.46 14.78 -11.66
N LEU A 75 -0.51 15.08 -12.55
CA LEU A 75 0.90 14.68 -12.38
C LEU A 75 1.55 15.40 -11.19
N LEU A 76 1.33 16.71 -11.06
CA LEU A 76 1.79 17.50 -9.93
C LEU A 76 1.20 17.00 -8.60
N LEU A 77 -0.08 16.66 -8.56
CA LEU A 77 -0.72 16.04 -7.39
C LEU A 77 -0.08 14.69 -7.04
N SER A 78 0.21 13.86 -8.04
CA SER A 78 0.89 12.56 -7.84
C SER A 78 2.32 12.73 -7.30
N GLN A 79 3.05 13.74 -7.80
CA GLN A 79 4.38 14.08 -7.28
C GLN A 79 4.30 14.63 -5.86
N LEU A 80 3.33 15.50 -5.55
CA LEU A 80 3.16 16.06 -4.21
C LEU A 80 2.82 14.97 -3.19
N LEU A 81 1.95 14.01 -3.55
CA LEU A 81 1.69 12.81 -2.74
C LEU A 81 2.98 12.00 -2.55
N SER A 82 3.72 11.76 -3.63
CA SER A 82 4.99 11.02 -3.58
C SER A 82 6.05 11.73 -2.73
N ASP A 83 6.14 13.05 -2.75
CA ASP A 83 7.08 13.83 -1.93
C ASP A 83 6.63 13.88 -0.46
N THR A 84 5.31 13.90 -0.21
CA THR A 84 4.72 13.82 1.13
C THR A 84 4.97 12.45 1.77
N TYR A 85 4.88 11.36 1.00
CA TYR A 85 5.12 10.00 1.49
C TYR A 85 6.56 9.49 1.30
N GLY A 86 7.34 10.13 0.41
CA GLY A 86 8.68 9.71 -0.02
C GLY A 86 9.78 9.89 1.02
N GLY A 87 9.53 10.69 2.06
CA GLY A 87 10.40 10.77 3.24
C GLY A 87 10.25 9.59 4.22
N GLY A 88 9.20 8.76 4.06
CA GLY A 88 8.81 7.77 5.05
C GLY A 88 9.58 6.44 5.01
N LEU A 89 10.13 5.98 3.88
CA LEU A 89 10.74 4.64 3.85
C LEU A 89 12.07 4.56 4.61
N GLY A 90 12.89 5.61 4.53
CA GLY A 90 14.20 5.64 5.18
C GLY A 90 14.12 5.49 6.71
N GLN A 91 13.10 6.08 7.32
CA GLN A 91 12.85 6.01 8.78
C GLN A 91 12.33 4.65 9.27
N TYR A 92 11.89 3.77 8.37
CA TYR A 92 11.45 2.41 8.71
C TYR A 92 12.48 1.35 8.30
N SER A 93 13.56 1.73 7.61
CA SER A 93 14.62 0.81 7.22
C SER A 93 15.27 0.10 8.42
N ASN A 94 15.36 0.78 9.56
CA ASN A 94 15.85 0.24 10.83
C ASN A 94 14.86 -0.70 11.53
N TRP A 95 13.65 -0.90 10.99
CA TRP A 95 12.69 -1.88 11.48
C TRP A 95 12.88 -3.23 10.78
N ILE A 96 13.53 -3.26 9.62
CA ILE A 96 13.83 -4.50 8.90
C ILE A 96 14.70 -5.41 9.78
N GLY A 97 14.27 -6.67 9.91
CA GLY A 97 14.91 -7.68 10.75
C GLY A 97 14.35 -7.75 12.18
N ARG A 98 13.64 -6.72 12.64
CA ARG A 98 13.02 -6.65 13.97
C ARG A 98 11.60 -7.23 13.97
N GLU A 99 11.05 -7.48 15.14
CA GLU A 99 9.66 -7.91 15.31
C GLU A 99 8.74 -6.75 15.64
N VAL A 100 7.68 -6.60 14.85
CA VAL A 100 6.60 -5.64 15.10
C VAL A 100 5.40 -6.35 15.70
N ARG A 101 4.67 -5.64 16.56
CA ARG A 101 3.37 -6.05 17.09
C ARG A 101 2.27 -5.41 16.25
N THR A 102 1.38 -6.22 15.68
CA THR A 102 0.31 -5.76 14.78
C THR A 102 -0.94 -6.63 14.87
N ASN A 103 -2.11 -6.05 14.59
CA ASN A 103 -3.37 -6.80 14.42
C ASN A 103 -3.59 -7.29 12.97
N SER A 104 -2.68 -7.01 12.04
CA SER A 104 -2.72 -7.55 10.68
C SER A 104 -2.44 -9.06 10.64
N PRO A 105 -2.93 -9.80 9.62
CA PRO A 105 -2.65 -11.23 9.50
C PRO A 105 -1.15 -11.54 9.43
N VAL A 106 -0.68 -12.48 10.25
CA VAL A 106 0.72 -12.89 10.34
C VAL A 106 0.93 -14.30 9.81
N TRP A 107 2.10 -14.56 9.23
CA TRP A 107 2.42 -15.86 8.63
C TRP A 107 2.80 -16.91 9.68
N PHE A 108 2.13 -18.05 9.61
CA PHE A 108 2.44 -19.26 10.37
C PHE A 108 2.97 -20.34 9.43
N ASP A 109 4.09 -20.95 9.80
CA ASP A 109 4.75 -22.06 9.08
C ASP A 109 4.96 -23.29 9.97
N GLY A 110 4.25 -23.38 11.09
CA GLY A 110 4.44 -24.43 12.10
C GLY A 110 5.31 -24.01 13.28
N ALA A 111 6.02 -22.88 13.20
CA ALA A 111 6.67 -22.28 14.36
C ALA A 111 5.67 -21.48 15.20
N SER A 112 5.80 -21.55 16.53
CA SER A 112 4.93 -20.80 17.44
C SER A 112 4.99 -19.30 17.17
N LEU A 113 3.84 -18.64 17.26
CA LEU A 113 3.71 -17.19 17.17
C LEU A 113 3.52 -16.61 18.57
N SER A 114 4.11 -15.44 18.80
CA SER A 114 3.93 -14.68 20.03
C SER A 114 2.73 -13.76 19.88
N LEU A 115 1.71 -13.94 20.73
CA LEU A 115 0.50 -13.12 20.77
C LEU A 115 0.57 -12.18 21.97
N ALA A 116 0.42 -10.89 21.72
CA ALA A 116 0.27 -9.87 22.75
C ALA A 116 -1.21 -9.63 23.03
N MET A 117 -1.59 -9.70 24.30
CA MET A 117 -2.95 -9.46 24.75
C MET A 117 -2.95 -8.67 26.06
N ASP A 118 -4.10 -8.13 26.43
CA ASP A 118 -4.26 -7.55 27.76
C ASP A 118 -4.14 -8.65 28.83
N ASN A 119 -3.77 -8.25 30.04
CA ASN A 119 -3.73 -9.18 31.17
C ASN A 119 -5.12 -9.76 31.44
N ILE A 120 -5.28 -11.06 31.17
CA ILE A 120 -6.48 -11.81 31.49
C ILE A 120 -6.27 -12.44 32.86
N THR A 121 -6.88 -11.86 33.89
CA THR A 121 -6.79 -12.35 35.28
C THR A 121 -7.95 -13.25 35.67
N ASN A 122 -9.09 -13.15 34.98
CA ASN A 122 -10.23 -14.04 35.13
C ASN A 122 -10.36 -14.91 33.88
N ALA A 123 -10.03 -16.20 34.01
CA ALA A 123 -10.06 -17.19 32.93
C ALA A 123 -11.48 -17.64 32.56
N GLU A 124 -12.49 -17.29 33.37
CA GLU A 124 -13.87 -17.69 33.10
C GLU A 124 -14.46 -16.86 31.95
N GLY A 125 -14.42 -17.43 30.74
CA GLY A 125 -15.19 -16.94 29.58
C GLY A 125 -14.39 -16.30 28.46
N ALA A 126 -13.08 -16.10 28.61
CA ALA A 126 -12.24 -15.59 27.52
C ALA A 126 -11.90 -16.70 26.52
N THR A 127 -12.20 -16.45 25.26
CA THR A 127 -11.97 -17.40 24.16
C THR A 127 -11.12 -16.75 23.09
N LEU A 128 -9.96 -17.35 22.79
CA LEU A 128 -9.17 -16.99 21.63
C LEU A 128 -9.81 -17.58 20.38
N VAL A 129 -10.16 -16.71 19.45
CA VAL A 129 -10.67 -17.05 18.12
C VAL A 129 -9.57 -16.76 17.11
N THR A 130 -9.20 -17.78 16.35
CA THR A 130 -8.22 -17.68 15.26
C THR A 130 -8.95 -17.66 13.93
N LEU A 131 -8.65 -16.65 13.12
CA LEU A 131 -9.19 -16.45 11.78
C LEU A 131 -8.08 -16.71 10.75
N ASN A 132 -8.41 -17.36 9.64
CA ASN A 132 -7.47 -17.50 8.52
C ASN A 132 -7.37 -16.22 7.68
N GLY A 133 -6.50 -16.22 6.66
CA GLY A 133 -6.33 -15.08 5.74
C GLY A 133 -7.57 -14.67 4.93
N GLN A 134 -8.66 -15.45 4.98
CA GLN A 134 -9.96 -15.11 4.40
C GLN A 134 -10.94 -14.54 5.44
N GLY A 135 -10.50 -14.35 6.69
CA GLY A 135 -11.34 -13.92 7.80
C GLY A 135 -12.29 -15.00 8.34
N ARG A 136 -12.08 -16.27 7.99
CA ARG A 136 -12.91 -17.38 8.50
C ARG A 136 -12.33 -17.94 9.78
N GLU A 137 -13.20 -18.17 10.77
CA GLU A 137 -12.84 -18.89 12.00
C GLU A 137 -12.38 -20.31 11.67
N VAL A 138 -11.18 -20.64 12.13
CA VAL A 138 -10.57 -21.98 11.97
C VAL A 138 -10.28 -22.65 13.30
N GLN A 139 -10.19 -21.89 14.39
CA GLN A 139 -9.91 -22.43 15.71
C GLN A 139 -10.52 -21.55 16.80
N ARG A 140 -11.02 -22.23 17.84
CA ARG A 140 -11.50 -21.63 19.07
C ARG A 140 -10.80 -22.30 20.25
N GLN A 141 -10.23 -21.51 21.15
CA GLN A 141 -9.51 -22.01 22.32
C GLN A 141 -9.91 -21.22 23.56
N ILE A 142 -10.40 -21.91 24.59
CA ILE A 142 -10.66 -21.31 25.89
C ILE A 142 -9.31 -20.91 26.50
N LEU A 143 -9.21 -19.65 26.92
CA LEU A 143 -8.01 -19.11 27.54
C LEU A 143 -8.05 -19.31 29.05
N GLY A 144 -6.86 -19.59 29.61
CA GLY A 144 -6.60 -19.48 31.03
C GLY A 144 -6.29 -18.02 31.42
N ALA A 145 -5.73 -17.84 32.62
CA ALA A 145 -5.12 -16.55 32.97
C ALA A 145 -3.89 -16.33 32.07
N VAL A 146 -3.78 -15.14 31.46
CA VAL A 146 -2.68 -14.79 30.57
C VAL A 146 -2.01 -13.50 31.06
N PRO A 147 -0.70 -13.51 31.37
CA PRO A 147 0.03 -12.36 31.90
C PRO A 147 0.46 -11.35 30.81
N GLY A 148 -0.30 -11.27 29.72
CA GLY A 148 -0.12 -10.28 28.65
C GLY A 148 0.56 -10.78 27.37
N GLU A 149 1.22 -11.94 27.39
CA GLU A 149 1.77 -12.57 26.19
C GLU A 149 1.53 -14.10 26.23
N MET A 150 1.22 -14.69 25.08
CA MET A 150 1.01 -16.12 24.91
C MET A 150 1.75 -16.65 23.68
N GLN A 151 2.34 -17.83 23.79
CA GLN A 151 2.83 -18.59 22.64
C GLN A 151 1.69 -19.40 22.02
N TRP A 152 1.33 -19.08 20.79
CA TRP A 152 0.36 -19.81 20.01
C TRP A 152 1.05 -20.79 19.07
N SER A 153 0.72 -22.08 19.17
CA SER A 153 1.38 -23.15 18.43
C SER A 153 0.63 -23.64 17.19
N GLY A 154 -0.55 -23.06 16.91
CA GLY A 154 -1.41 -23.46 15.79
C GLY A 154 -1.84 -24.93 15.85
N ARG A 155 -2.04 -25.48 17.05
CA ARG A 155 -2.52 -26.86 17.25
C ARG A 155 -3.90 -26.88 17.89
N HIS A 156 -4.75 -27.75 17.39
CA HIS A 156 -6.03 -28.10 17.99
C HIS A 156 -5.84 -28.97 19.24
N ALA A 157 -6.90 -29.10 20.04
CA ALA A 157 -6.91 -29.93 21.25
C ALA A 157 -6.72 -31.43 20.96
N ASP A 158 -7.03 -31.88 19.74
CA ASP A 158 -6.81 -33.25 19.27
C ASP A 158 -5.36 -33.50 18.78
N GLY A 159 -4.49 -32.49 18.83
CA GLY A 159 -3.10 -32.57 18.39
C GLY A 159 -2.88 -32.29 16.89
N THR A 160 -3.94 -32.06 16.11
CA THR A 160 -3.81 -31.67 14.70
C THR A 160 -3.26 -30.24 14.58
N SER A 161 -2.34 -30.02 13.65
CA SER A 161 -1.79 -28.69 13.35
C SER A 161 -2.56 -28.01 12.24
N LEU A 162 -2.81 -26.72 12.41
CA LEU A 162 -3.31 -25.85 11.35
C LEU A 162 -2.29 -25.77 10.20
N PRO A 163 -2.75 -25.62 8.96
CA PRO A 163 -1.86 -25.50 7.81
C PRO A 163 -1.05 -24.20 7.85
N ALA A 164 0.06 -24.16 7.13
CA ALA A 164 0.80 -22.92 6.94
C ALA A 164 -0.08 -21.89 6.22
N GLY A 165 -0.04 -20.64 6.67
CA GLY A 165 -0.92 -19.59 6.16
C GLY A 165 -0.90 -18.33 7.01
N PHE A 166 -1.68 -17.34 6.58
CA PHE A 166 -1.90 -16.12 7.34
C PHE A 166 -3.02 -16.31 8.35
N TYR A 167 -2.80 -15.80 9.56
CA TYR A 167 -3.78 -15.85 10.64
C TYR A 167 -3.89 -14.52 11.37
N SER A 168 -5.09 -14.19 11.80
CA SER A 168 -5.37 -13.10 12.73
C SER A 168 -6.15 -13.62 13.94
N PHE A 169 -6.14 -12.83 15.01
CA PHE A 169 -6.58 -13.29 16.32
C PHE A 169 -7.51 -12.27 16.95
N ARG A 170 -8.51 -12.76 17.66
CA ARG A 170 -9.34 -11.94 18.55
C ARG A 170 -9.71 -12.72 19.80
N ILE A 171 -9.92 -12.01 20.89
CA ILE A 171 -10.53 -12.56 22.09
C ILE A 171 -12.01 -12.22 22.08
N GLU A 172 -12.83 -13.22 22.33
CA GLU A 172 -14.25 -13.08 22.62
C GLU A 172 -14.47 -13.40 24.10
N GLU A 173 -15.11 -12.47 24.80
CA GLU A 173 -15.54 -12.62 26.18
C GLU A 173 -17.05 -12.46 26.26
N GLN A 174 -17.70 -13.33 27.02
CA GLN A 174 -19.11 -13.20 27.34
C GLN A 174 -19.26 -12.58 28.72
N ASN A 175 -19.96 -11.46 28.80
CA ASN A 175 -20.30 -10.82 30.07
C ASN A 175 -21.40 -11.60 30.79
N SER A 176 -21.53 -11.37 32.09
CA SER A 176 -22.56 -11.99 32.94
C SER A 176 -24.00 -11.63 32.54
N ASP A 177 -24.19 -10.55 31.77
CA ASP A 177 -25.47 -10.15 31.19
C ASP A 177 -25.79 -10.83 29.84
N GLY A 178 -24.90 -11.68 29.35
CA GLY A 178 -25.02 -12.39 28.08
C GLY A 178 -24.53 -11.61 26.85
N SER A 179 -24.04 -10.38 27.00
CA SER A 179 -23.40 -9.62 25.92
C SER A 179 -22.01 -10.16 25.59
N TYR A 180 -21.58 -10.00 24.33
CA TYR A 180 -20.25 -10.41 23.87
C TYR A 180 -19.38 -9.18 23.61
N VAL A 181 -18.16 -9.21 24.12
CA VAL A 181 -17.12 -8.23 23.81
C VAL A 181 -16.03 -8.94 23.01
N ALA A 182 -15.75 -8.42 21.82
CA ALA A 182 -14.64 -8.89 20.99
C ALA A 182 -13.53 -7.84 20.97
N ARG A 183 -12.28 -8.28 21.14
CA ARG A 183 -11.09 -7.42 21.06
C ARG A 183 -10.06 -8.07 20.15
N ASP A 184 -9.49 -7.29 19.25
CA ASP A 184 -8.39 -7.78 18.40
C ASP A 184 -7.18 -8.13 19.28
N VAL A 185 -6.48 -9.19 18.88
CA VAL A 185 -5.22 -9.61 19.50
C VAL A 185 -4.12 -9.36 18.51
N GLU A 186 -3.07 -8.70 18.99
CA GLU A 186 -1.92 -8.38 18.17
C GLU A 186 -0.92 -9.53 18.21
N ALA A 187 -0.32 -9.84 17.06
CA ALA A 187 0.73 -10.83 16.95
C ALA A 187 2.06 -10.16 16.61
N TYR A 188 3.14 -10.79 17.09
CA TYR A 188 4.49 -10.42 16.68
C TYR A 188 4.84 -11.06 15.35
N SER A 189 5.39 -10.27 14.44
CA SER A 189 5.91 -10.75 13.17
C SER A 189 7.18 -10.01 12.77
N ARG A 190 8.13 -10.73 12.17
CA ARG A 190 9.37 -10.15 11.70
C ARG A 190 9.14 -9.33 10.45
N VAL A 191 9.67 -8.10 10.44
CA VAL A 191 9.70 -7.24 9.26
C VAL A 191 10.82 -7.71 8.33
N THR A 192 10.50 -7.94 7.06
CA THR A 192 11.46 -8.32 6.02
C THR A 192 11.71 -7.19 5.02
N GLY A 193 10.87 -6.17 4.98
CA GLY A 193 11.02 -5.02 4.09
C GLY A 193 10.03 -3.92 4.38
N VAL A 194 10.12 -2.84 3.58
CA VAL A 194 9.19 -1.71 3.60
C VAL A 194 8.88 -1.37 2.15
N GLU A 195 7.61 -1.16 1.84
CA GLU A 195 7.13 -0.85 0.49
C GLU A 195 6.28 0.43 0.53
N LEU A 196 6.34 1.23 -0.55
CA LEU A 196 5.44 2.36 -0.73
C LEU A 196 4.24 1.90 -1.57
N THR A 197 3.05 1.88 -0.98
CA THR A 197 1.81 1.59 -1.70
C THR A 197 1.05 2.89 -2.00
N ALA A 198 -0.04 2.79 -2.77
CA ALA A 198 -0.93 3.93 -3.01
C ALA A 198 -1.54 4.51 -1.70
N ASN A 199 -1.57 3.71 -0.62
CA ASN A 199 -2.11 4.10 0.68
C ASN A 199 -1.02 4.61 1.65
N GLY A 200 0.24 4.70 1.21
CA GLY A 200 1.38 5.10 2.03
C GLY A 200 2.38 3.96 2.29
N PRO A 201 3.34 4.17 3.21
CA PRO A 201 4.32 3.15 3.53
C PRO A 201 3.69 1.97 4.28
N GLU A 202 4.01 0.75 3.86
CA GLU A 202 3.63 -0.50 4.50
C GLU A 202 4.88 -1.33 4.82
N LEU A 203 4.83 -2.07 5.93
CA LEU A 203 5.85 -3.04 6.27
C LEU A 203 5.55 -4.36 5.57
N VAL A 204 6.57 -4.95 4.95
CA VAL A 204 6.52 -6.33 4.47
C VAL A 204 6.94 -7.22 5.63
N LEU A 205 6.06 -8.14 6.00
CA LEU A 205 6.24 -9.09 7.10
C LEU A 205 6.70 -10.46 6.58
N LYS A 206 7.19 -11.30 7.49
CA LYS A 206 7.48 -12.71 7.20
C LYS A 206 6.30 -13.36 6.47
N GLY A 207 6.63 -14.19 5.46
CA GLY A 207 5.64 -14.85 4.60
C GLY A 207 5.05 -13.97 3.50
N GLY A 208 5.46 -12.70 3.39
CA GLY A 208 4.96 -11.76 2.38
C GLY A 208 3.66 -11.07 2.78
N GLY A 209 3.28 -11.11 4.06
CA GLY A 209 2.16 -10.32 4.58
C GLY A 209 2.52 -8.83 4.61
N SER A 210 1.52 -7.97 4.72
CA SER A 210 1.75 -6.54 4.93
C SER A 210 1.03 -6.02 6.17
N ALA A 211 1.62 -4.99 6.78
CA ALA A 211 0.99 -4.20 7.82
C ALA A 211 1.26 -2.73 7.56
N ARG A 212 0.21 -1.91 7.63
CA ARG A 212 0.37 -0.46 7.57
C ARG A 212 1.01 0.03 8.86
N ILE A 213 1.69 1.17 8.78
CA ILE A 213 2.37 1.76 9.95
C ILE A 213 1.40 2.09 11.08
N ASP A 214 0.15 2.48 10.77
CA ASP A 214 -0.89 2.77 11.77
C ASP A 214 -1.42 1.52 12.49
N GLN A 215 -1.13 0.33 11.97
CA GLN A 215 -1.49 -0.96 12.56
C GLN A 215 -0.37 -1.58 13.40
N VAL A 216 0.75 -0.86 13.57
CA VAL A 216 1.89 -1.30 14.36
C VAL A 216 1.91 -0.55 15.68
N SER A 217 1.83 -1.29 16.78
CA SER A 217 1.75 -0.69 18.12
C SER A 217 3.02 -0.85 18.95
N ALA A 218 3.92 -1.76 18.59
CA ALA A 218 5.21 -1.93 19.24
C ALA A 218 6.28 -2.54 18.32
N LEU A 219 7.54 -2.40 18.71
CA LEU A 219 8.71 -2.89 17.99
C LEU A 219 9.74 -3.45 19.00
N ARG A 220 10.24 -4.67 18.76
CA ARG A 220 11.29 -5.32 19.57
C ARG A 220 12.36 -5.97 18.68
N GLU A 221 13.50 -6.34 19.27
CA GLU A 221 14.61 -6.99 18.56
C GLU A 221 14.38 -8.50 18.37
#